data_AF-A0A2X0MGS0-F1
#
_entry.id   AF-A0A2X0MGS0-F1
#
_cell.length_a   1.000
_cell.length_b   1.000
_cell.length_c   1.000
_cell.angle_alpha   90.00
_cell.angle_beta   90.00
_cell.angle_gamma   90.00
#
_symmetry.space_group_name_H-M   'P 1'
#
loop_
_entity.id
_entity.type
_entity.pdbx_description
1 polymer ?
#
loop_
_entity_poly.entity_id
_entity_poly.type
_entity_poly.pdbx_seq_one_letter_code
_entity_poly.pdbx_strand_id
1 'polypeptide(L)'
;MHFTWIPIFAAASLAFTLSSAAAVPVGEDIVVKKRTPPTCLHFNCPKVTRGTAVCAGPGFGTCSFICEDGYEAHGKFCLAKECRKSTCPKTAHSEPFCTSKGDCDFTCDPPYKKNGRCVKACDKSKCPEVSNSVSWCSTSGDCNHTCSDGKCEKKSKCYKALNAIAHFNTPGDCGYTCRSGFSKQSGKCVKK
;
A
#
# COMPACT_ATOMS: atom_id res chain seq x y z
N MET A 1 33.78 57.35 -28.20
CA MET A 1 33.49 57.75 -26.82
C MET A 1 33.21 56.48 -26.03
N HIS A 2 34.19 56.06 -25.23
CA HIS A 2 34.15 54.88 -24.37
C HIS A 2 33.48 55.20 -23.05
N PHE A 3 32.63 54.32 -22.53
CA PHE A 3 32.38 54.21 -21.09
C PHE A 3 32.19 52.73 -20.73
N THR A 4 33.26 52.15 -20.17
CA THR A 4 33.28 50.86 -19.47
C THR A 4 32.82 51.06 -18.03
N TRP A 5 31.83 50.29 -17.59
CA TRP A 5 31.35 50.28 -16.21
C TRP A 5 31.87 49.01 -15.51
N ILE A 6 32.70 49.19 -14.48
CA ILE A 6 33.21 48.13 -13.61
C ILE A 6 32.47 48.24 -12.28
N PRO A 7 31.74 47.20 -11.81
CA PRO A 7 31.28 47.15 -10.44
C PRO A 7 32.40 46.65 -9.52
N ILE A 8 32.75 47.49 -8.55
CA ILE A 8 33.69 47.21 -7.46
C ILE A 8 32.95 46.34 -6.44
N PHE A 9 33.35 45.07 -6.30
CA PHE A 9 32.95 44.25 -5.15
C PHE A 9 33.91 44.51 -4.00
N ALA A 10 33.38 45.10 -2.94
CA ALA A 10 34.06 45.30 -1.67
C ALA A 10 34.39 43.95 -1.03
N ALA A 11 35.68 43.68 -0.83
CA ALA A 11 36.16 42.58 0.01
C ALA A 11 35.94 42.96 1.48
N ALA A 12 34.97 42.31 2.13
CA ALA A 12 34.80 42.38 3.58
C ALA A 12 35.85 41.48 4.24
N SER A 13 36.89 42.10 4.77
CA SER A 13 37.96 41.45 5.52
C SER A 13 37.41 40.82 6.81
N LEU A 14 37.61 39.50 6.94
CA LEU A 14 37.38 38.73 8.17
C LEU A 14 38.35 39.17 9.26
N ALA A 15 37.85 39.87 10.28
CA ALA A 15 38.55 40.02 11.55
C ALA A 15 38.18 38.85 12.47
N PHE A 16 39.03 37.82 12.52
CA PHE A 16 38.97 36.81 13.58
C PHE A 16 39.62 37.39 14.83
N THR A 17 38.82 37.90 15.75
CA THR A 17 39.26 38.22 17.11
C THR A 17 39.45 36.91 17.88
N LEU A 18 40.70 36.55 18.20
CA LEU A 18 41.01 35.54 19.21
C LEU A 18 40.58 36.09 20.59
N SER A 19 39.41 35.67 21.06
CA SER A 19 39.01 35.84 22.46
C SER A 19 39.52 34.66 23.28
N SER A 20 40.57 34.94 24.04
CA SER A 20 40.77 34.56 25.45
C SER A 20 40.33 33.16 25.89
N ALA A 21 41.31 32.32 26.19
CA ALA A 21 41.15 31.12 26.99
C ALA A 21 40.56 31.49 28.37
N ALA A 22 39.28 31.19 28.58
CA ALA A 22 38.68 31.15 29.90
C ALA A 22 39.06 29.83 30.58
N ALA A 23 39.79 29.92 31.68
CA ALA A 23 40.05 28.81 32.57
C ALA A 23 38.70 28.22 33.04
N VAL A 24 38.49 26.93 32.79
CA VAL A 24 37.32 26.19 33.26
C VAL A 24 37.50 25.92 34.75
N PRO A 25 36.57 26.35 35.64
CA PRO A 25 36.60 25.97 37.04
C PRO A 25 36.37 24.46 37.17
N VAL A 26 37.29 23.78 37.82
CA VAL A 26 37.16 22.38 38.23
C VAL A 26 36.15 22.33 39.37
N GLY A 27 34.95 21.81 39.11
CA GLY A 27 34.00 21.48 40.18
C GLY A 27 32.54 21.73 39.85
N GLU A 28 32.00 21.05 38.84
CA GLU A 28 30.58 20.67 38.85
C GLU A 28 30.49 19.23 38.33
N ASP A 29 29.77 18.40 39.09
CA ASP A 29 29.47 17.01 38.75
C ASP A 29 29.02 16.90 37.30
N ILE A 30 29.85 16.26 36.47
CA ILE A 30 29.42 15.78 35.16
C ILE A 30 28.43 14.67 35.47
N VAL A 31 27.15 15.01 35.61
CA VAL A 31 26.07 14.05 35.43
C VAL A 31 26.21 13.59 33.99
N VAL A 32 26.92 12.48 33.80
CA VAL A 32 26.91 11.70 32.58
C VAL A 32 25.47 11.23 32.45
N LYS A 33 24.63 12.06 31.82
CA LYS A 33 23.29 11.69 31.42
C LYS A 33 23.49 10.52 30.48
N LYS A 34 23.33 9.31 31.04
CA LYS A 34 23.47 8.02 30.37
C LYS A 34 22.75 8.15 29.04
N ARG A 35 23.50 8.36 27.96
CA ARG A 35 22.92 8.50 26.63
C ARG A 35 22.25 7.16 26.38
N THR A 36 20.92 7.17 26.32
CA THR A 36 20.14 6.03 25.89
C THR A 36 20.74 5.58 24.56
N PRO A 37 21.05 4.29 24.37
CA PRO A 37 21.56 3.78 23.11
C PRO A 37 20.63 4.24 21.98
N PRO A 38 21.14 4.67 20.82
CA PRO A 38 20.27 5.04 19.70
C PRO A 38 19.36 3.85 19.38
N THR A 39 18.06 4.03 19.60
CA THR A 39 17.04 2.99 19.46
C THR A 39 16.79 2.64 18.00
N CYS A 40 17.13 3.53 17.08
CA CYS A 40 17.10 3.28 15.66
C CYS A 40 18.42 2.67 15.19
N LEU A 41 18.38 1.38 14.89
CA LEU A 41 19.37 0.72 14.04
C LEU A 41 18.87 0.83 12.60
N HIS A 42 19.72 1.32 11.70
CA HIS A 42 19.40 1.49 10.28
C HIS A 42 18.84 0.20 9.64
N PHE A 43 19.32 -0.95 10.09
CA PHE A 43 18.88 -2.28 9.64
C PHE A 43 17.45 -2.66 10.08
N ASN A 44 16.91 -2.00 11.11
CA ASN A 44 15.55 -2.22 11.60
C ASN A 44 14.52 -1.30 10.94
N CYS A 45 14.97 -0.39 10.07
CA CYS A 45 14.06 0.48 9.34
C CYS A 45 13.45 -0.25 8.13
N PRO A 46 12.19 0.05 7.77
CA PRO A 46 11.58 -0.48 6.56
C PRO A 46 12.43 -0.13 5.34
N LYS A 47 12.69 -1.13 4.50
CA LYS A 47 13.40 -0.91 3.23
C LYS A 47 12.49 -0.14 2.28
N VAL A 48 12.94 1.01 1.82
CA VAL A 48 12.24 1.83 0.82
C VAL A 48 12.92 1.65 -0.53
N THR A 49 12.17 1.30 -1.56
CA THR A 49 12.70 1.19 -2.92
C THR A 49 13.11 2.59 -3.42
N ARG A 50 14.33 2.74 -3.96
CA ARG A 50 14.90 4.02 -4.40
C ARG A 50 15.08 5.06 -3.29
N GLY A 51 15.22 4.59 -2.04
CA GLY A 51 15.50 5.43 -0.89
C GLY A 51 16.47 4.75 0.08
N THR A 52 17.23 5.56 0.79
CA THR A 52 18.10 5.14 1.88
C THR A 52 17.39 5.45 3.19
N ALA A 53 17.19 4.43 4.04
CA ALA A 53 16.63 4.65 5.37
C ALA A 53 17.59 5.53 6.19
N VAL A 54 17.08 6.37 7.07
CA VAL A 54 17.92 7.16 7.99
C VAL A 54 17.25 7.23 9.34
N CYS A 55 18.04 7.28 10.39
CA CYS A 55 17.53 7.52 11.74
C CYS A 55 17.43 9.02 11.96
N ALA A 56 16.20 9.52 12.08
CA ALA A 56 15.90 10.94 12.27
C ALA A 56 15.23 11.19 13.64
N GLY A 57 15.01 12.46 13.95
CA GLY A 57 14.32 12.91 15.16
C GLY A 57 15.20 13.03 16.42
N PRO A 58 14.70 13.71 17.47
CA PRO A 58 15.43 13.85 18.73
C PRO A 58 15.68 12.48 19.36
N GLY A 59 16.95 12.18 19.62
CA GLY A 59 17.37 10.89 20.16
C GLY A 59 17.51 9.76 19.13
N PHE A 60 17.48 10.06 17.82
CA PHE A 60 17.58 9.07 16.74
C PHE A 60 16.56 7.93 16.92
N GLY A 61 15.32 8.26 17.29
CA GLY A 61 14.29 7.29 17.64
C GLY A 61 13.38 6.90 16.49
N THR A 62 13.34 7.65 15.38
CA THR A 62 12.38 7.42 14.29
C THR A 62 13.08 7.09 12.97
N CYS A 63 12.55 6.09 12.27
CA CYS A 63 12.97 5.80 10.90
C CYS A 63 12.38 6.83 9.94
N SER A 64 13.26 7.48 9.19
CA SER A 64 12.93 8.29 8.02
C SER A 64 13.65 7.70 6.80
N PHE A 65 13.51 8.32 5.64
CA PHE A 65 14.20 7.93 4.43
C PHE A 65 14.57 9.15 3.59
N ILE A 66 15.66 9.04 2.86
CA ILE A 66 16.10 10.02 1.87
C ILE A 66 16.01 9.35 0.50
N CYS A 67 15.34 9.98 -0.46
CA CYS A 67 15.20 9.45 -1.80
C CYS A 67 16.50 9.63 -2.61
N GLU A 68 16.79 8.67 -3.48
CA GLU A 68 17.89 8.77 -4.46
C GLU A 68 17.71 10.00 -5.37
N ASP A 69 18.80 10.49 -5.98
CA ASP A 69 18.73 11.59 -6.93
C ASP A 69 17.75 11.31 -8.07
N GLY A 70 16.93 12.31 -8.39
CA GLY A 70 15.83 12.18 -9.35
C GLY A 70 14.53 11.63 -8.75
N TYR A 71 14.46 11.42 -7.43
CA TYR A 71 13.26 11.02 -6.70
C TYR A 71 12.90 12.02 -5.58
N GLU A 72 11.63 12.06 -5.20
CA GLU A 72 11.04 12.90 -4.15
C GLU A 72 10.14 12.05 -3.24
N ALA A 73 10.05 12.45 -1.97
CA ALA A 73 9.31 11.70 -0.96
C ALA A 73 7.81 11.99 -1.05
N HIS A 74 7.02 10.97 -1.37
CA HIS A 74 5.56 11.00 -1.32
C HIS A 74 5.06 9.98 -0.30
N GLY A 75 4.80 10.45 0.93
CA GLY A 75 4.35 9.59 2.03
C GLY A 75 5.43 8.61 2.48
N LYS A 76 5.28 7.33 2.14
CA LYS A 76 6.24 6.25 2.47
C LYS A 76 7.06 5.77 1.26
N PHE A 77 6.95 6.47 0.13
CA PHE A 77 7.54 6.06 -1.14
C PHE A 77 8.43 7.16 -1.70
N CYS A 78 9.47 6.76 -2.43
CA CYS A 78 10.25 7.64 -3.29
C CYS A 78 9.71 7.54 -4.71
N LEU A 79 9.11 8.62 -5.21
CA LEU A 79 8.60 8.71 -6.58
C LEU A 79 9.55 9.58 -7.41
N ALA A 80 9.72 9.27 -8.69
CA ALA A 80 10.61 10.05 -9.54
C ALA A 80 10.10 11.50 -9.66
N LYS A 81 10.97 12.50 -9.51
CA LYS A 81 10.66 13.95 -9.64
C LYS A 81 10.03 14.27 -10.99
N GLU A 82 10.52 13.57 -12.01
CA GLU A 82 9.91 13.52 -13.32
C GLU A 82 9.41 12.09 -13.54
N CYS A 83 8.16 11.96 -13.97
CA CYS A 83 7.63 10.65 -14.29
C CYS A 83 8.46 10.01 -15.41
N ARG A 84 9.15 8.93 -15.07
CA ARG A 84 9.81 8.06 -16.04
C ARG A 84 8.99 6.79 -16.15
N LYS A 85 8.55 6.48 -17.37
CA LYS A 85 7.80 5.26 -17.67
C LYS A 85 8.48 3.99 -17.13
N SER A 86 9.82 3.94 -17.14
CA SER A 86 10.61 2.81 -16.62
C SER A 86 10.57 2.65 -15.10
N THR A 87 10.20 3.70 -14.35
CA THR A 87 10.12 3.67 -12.89
C THR A 87 8.69 3.50 -12.38
N CYS A 88 7.70 3.57 -13.27
CA CYS A 88 6.31 3.36 -12.90
C CYS A 88 6.04 1.89 -12.54
N PRO A 89 5.16 1.62 -11.56
CA PRO A 89 4.76 0.27 -11.21
C PRO A 89 4.25 -0.51 -12.42
N LYS A 90 4.88 -1.64 -12.71
CA LYS A 90 4.47 -2.52 -13.81
C LYS A 90 3.41 -3.50 -13.31
N THR A 91 2.21 -3.41 -13.87
CA THR A 91 1.12 -4.37 -13.63
C THR A 91 1.10 -5.39 -14.77
N ALA A 92 0.63 -6.62 -14.50
CA ALA A 92 0.48 -7.63 -15.55
C ALA A 92 -0.52 -7.15 -16.64
N HIS A 93 -0.24 -7.48 -17.91
CA HIS A 93 -1.06 -7.10 -19.07
C HIS A 93 -1.30 -5.59 -19.20
N SER A 94 -0.29 -4.79 -18.82
CA SER A 94 -0.37 -3.34 -18.84
C SER A 94 0.90 -2.72 -19.37
N GLU A 95 0.74 -1.56 -20.00
CA GLU A 95 1.83 -0.69 -20.39
C GLU A 95 1.76 0.59 -19.55
N PRO A 96 2.77 0.89 -18.71
CA PRO A 96 2.78 2.10 -17.90
C PRO A 96 3.03 3.33 -18.76
N PHE A 97 2.53 4.48 -18.33
CA PHE A 97 2.79 5.78 -18.94
C PHE A 97 2.75 6.89 -17.88
N CYS A 98 3.15 8.09 -18.28
CA CYS A 98 3.17 9.27 -17.44
C CYS A 98 2.06 10.22 -17.86
N THR A 99 1.22 10.62 -16.92
CA THR A 99 0.19 11.63 -17.17
C THR A 99 0.83 13.02 -17.32
N SER A 100 0.07 13.98 -17.86
CA SER A 100 0.51 15.38 -17.97
C SER A 100 0.78 16.04 -16.61
N LYS A 101 0.32 15.45 -15.50
CA LYS A 101 0.56 15.91 -14.13
C LYS A 101 1.83 15.32 -13.51
N GLY A 102 2.52 14.40 -14.21
CA GLY A 102 3.67 13.69 -13.66
C GLY A 102 3.30 12.47 -12.81
N ASP A 103 2.03 12.07 -12.77
CA ASP A 103 1.63 10.82 -12.11
C ASP A 103 1.84 9.62 -13.03
N CYS A 104 2.26 8.49 -12.44
CA CYS A 104 2.27 7.21 -13.13
C CYS A 104 0.85 6.68 -13.33
N ASP A 105 0.56 6.30 -14.57
CA ASP A 105 -0.67 5.59 -14.91
C ASP A 105 -0.38 4.44 -15.87
N PHE A 106 -1.38 3.67 -16.27
CA PHE A 106 -1.21 2.54 -17.18
C PHE A 106 -2.41 2.33 -18.11
N THR A 107 -2.12 1.79 -19.29
CA THR A 107 -3.09 1.25 -20.25
C THR A 107 -3.06 -0.27 -20.21
N CYS A 108 -4.20 -0.91 -20.47
CA CYS A 108 -4.28 -2.36 -20.53
C CYS A 108 -4.13 -2.88 -21.95
N ASP A 109 -3.38 -3.96 -22.13
CA ASP A 109 -3.28 -4.65 -23.41
C ASP A 109 -4.65 -5.22 -23.79
N PRO A 110 -5.10 -5.17 -25.05
CA PRO A 110 -6.29 -5.91 -25.47
C PRO A 110 -6.11 -7.42 -25.20
N PRO A 111 -7.14 -8.15 -24.71
CA PRO A 111 -8.53 -7.76 -24.47
C PRO A 111 -8.83 -7.29 -23.02
N TYR A 112 -7.82 -6.86 -22.27
CA TYR A 112 -7.95 -6.47 -20.87
C TYR A 112 -8.50 -5.05 -20.73
N LYS A 113 -9.26 -4.80 -19.67
CA LYS A 113 -9.86 -3.51 -19.32
C LYS A 113 -9.34 -3.04 -17.97
N LYS A 114 -9.27 -1.72 -17.78
CA LYS A 114 -8.78 -1.08 -16.57
C LYS A 114 -9.88 -1.01 -15.51
N ASN A 115 -9.71 -1.73 -14.41
CA ASN A 115 -10.59 -1.70 -13.25
C ASN A 115 -9.75 -1.69 -11.95
N GLY A 116 -8.95 -0.65 -11.75
CA GLY A 116 -7.89 -0.59 -10.72
C GLY A 116 -6.65 -1.46 -11.03
N ARG A 117 -6.82 -2.46 -11.89
CA ARG A 117 -5.78 -3.30 -12.51
C ARG A 117 -6.25 -3.74 -13.90
N CYS A 118 -5.39 -4.35 -14.70
CA CYS A 118 -5.81 -4.92 -15.99
C CYS A 118 -6.47 -6.28 -15.79
N VAL A 119 -7.77 -6.32 -16.06
CA VAL A 119 -8.60 -7.52 -15.93
C VAL A 119 -9.18 -7.90 -17.27
N LYS A 120 -9.14 -9.18 -17.63
CA LYS A 120 -9.80 -9.63 -18.85
C LYS A 120 -11.30 -9.42 -18.67
N ALA A 121 -11.97 -8.88 -19.68
CA ALA A 121 -13.43 -8.84 -19.66
C ALA A 121 -13.95 -10.27 -19.53
N CYS A 122 -14.56 -10.57 -18.39
CA CYS A 122 -15.14 -11.87 -18.11
C CYS A 122 -16.42 -12.01 -18.93
N ASP A 123 -16.44 -13.04 -19.78
CA ASP A 123 -17.62 -13.40 -20.56
C ASP A 123 -18.50 -14.29 -19.69
N LYS A 124 -19.59 -13.71 -19.18
CA LYS A 124 -20.56 -14.40 -18.34
C LYS A 124 -21.08 -15.69 -18.98
N SER A 125 -21.18 -15.74 -20.32
CA SER A 125 -21.66 -16.92 -21.05
C SER A 125 -20.68 -18.10 -21.00
N LYS A 126 -19.39 -17.83 -20.71
CA LYS A 126 -18.34 -18.84 -20.56
C LYS A 126 -18.08 -19.23 -19.11
N CYS A 127 -18.75 -18.59 -18.16
CA CYS A 127 -18.65 -19.00 -16.77
C CYS A 127 -19.33 -20.35 -16.58
N PRO A 128 -18.74 -21.24 -15.76
CA PRO A 128 -19.34 -22.53 -15.46
C PRO A 128 -20.74 -22.32 -14.87
N GLU A 129 -21.71 -23.07 -15.39
CA GLU A 129 -23.04 -23.10 -14.82
C GLU A 129 -23.03 -23.88 -13.52
N VAL A 130 -23.35 -23.20 -12.42
CA VAL A 130 -23.58 -23.85 -11.13
C VAL A 130 -25.09 -23.95 -10.93
N SER A 131 -25.62 -25.17 -10.84
CA SER A 131 -27.07 -25.39 -10.65
C SER A 131 -27.59 -24.69 -9.40
N ASN A 132 -28.77 -24.07 -9.48
CA ASN A 132 -29.38 -23.26 -8.42
C ASN A 132 -28.57 -22.00 -8.04
N SER A 133 -27.89 -21.39 -9.01
CA SER A 133 -27.15 -20.16 -8.81
C SER A 133 -27.30 -19.22 -10.01
N VAL A 134 -26.90 -17.97 -9.81
CA VAL A 134 -26.66 -17.00 -10.87
C VAL A 134 -25.16 -16.76 -10.94
N SER A 135 -24.52 -17.18 -12.03
CA SER A 135 -23.12 -16.86 -12.31
C SER A 135 -22.95 -15.37 -12.59
N TRP A 136 -21.84 -14.78 -12.19
CA TRP A 136 -21.49 -13.38 -12.42
C TRP A 136 -19.96 -13.24 -12.54
N CYS A 137 -19.50 -12.08 -12.99
CA CYS A 137 -18.08 -11.79 -13.16
C CYS A 137 -17.62 -10.84 -12.08
N SER A 138 -16.58 -11.21 -11.34
CA SER A 138 -15.97 -10.31 -10.37
C SER A 138 -15.30 -9.12 -11.04
N THR A 139 -15.04 -8.07 -10.26
CA THR A 139 -14.21 -6.93 -10.69
C THR A 139 -12.79 -7.35 -11.07
N SER A 140 -12.33 -8.52 -10.61
CA SER A 140 -11.07 -9.16 -10.99
C SER A 140 -11.09 -9.85 -12.35
N GLY A 141 -12.26 -10.03 -12.97
CA GLY A 141 -12.45 -10.81 -14.21
C GLY A 141 -12.60 -12.32 -13.98
N ASP A 142 -12.78 -12.76 -12.74
CA ASP A 142 -13.00 -14.16 -12.40
C ASP A 142 -14.49 -14.51 -12.45
N CYS A 143 -14.81 -15.72 -12.88
CA CYS A 143 -16.17 -16.23 -12.79
C CYS A 143 -16.50 -16.57 -11.34
N ASN A 144 -17.59 -15.99 -10.86
CA ASN A 144 -18.14 -16.25 -9.54
C ASN A 144 -19.63 -16.57 -9.66
N HIS A 145 -20.28 -16.98 -8.58
CA HIS A 145 -21.70 -17.29 -8.57
C HIS A 145 -22.34 -16.90 -7.25
N THR A 146 -23.65 -16.66 -7.28
CA THR A 146 -24.46 -16.44 -6.09
C THR A 146 -25.58 -17.47 -6.10
N CYS A 147 -25.71 -18.25 -5.03
CA CYS A 147 -26.80 -19.21 -4.91
C CYS A 147 -28.16 -18.51 -4.89
N SER A 148 -29.15 -19.09 -5.58
CA SER A 148 -30.53 -18.59 -5.57
C SER A 148 -31.14 -18.61 -4.17
N ASP A 149 -32.20 -17.82 -3.95
CA ASP A 149 -32.84 -17.69 -2.64
C ASP A 149 -33.19 -19.04 -1.98
N GLY A 150 -32.85 -19.15 -0.69
CA GLY A 150 -33.06 -20.38 0.10
C GLY A 150 -32.10 -21.52 -0.24
N LYS A 151 -31.02 -21.26 -0.99
CA LYS A 151 -29.96 -22.22 -1.30
C LYS A 151 -28.65 -21.79 -0.64
N CYS A 152 -27.86 -22.77 -0.25
CA CYS A 152 -26.59 -22.54 0.43
C CYS A 152 -25.41 -23.03 -0.39
N GLU A 153 -24.30 -22.29 -0.38
CA GLU A 153 -23.06 -22.70 -1.01
C GLU A 153 -22.27 -23.65 -0.11
N LYS A 154 -21.79 -24.77 -0.67
CA LYS A 154 -20.84 -25.67 -0.01
C LYS A 154 -19.88 -26.27 -1.04
N LYS A 155 -18.58 -26.00 -0.91
CA LYS A 155 -17.57 -26.43 -1.89
C LYS A 155 -17.93 -25.97 -3.34
N SER A 156 -18.30 -24.71 -3.50
CA SER A 156 -18.63 -24.10 -4.82
C SER A 156 -19.82 -24.75 -5.54
N LYS A 157 -20.80 -25.22 -4.76
CA LYS A 157 -22.06 -25.80 -5.25
C LYS A 157 -23.21 -25.30 -4.39
N CYS A 158 -24.35 -25.04 -5.01
CA CYS A 158 -25.55 -24.56 -4.32
C CYS A 158 -26.51 -25.71 -4.01
N TYR A 159 -26.88 -25.86 -2.74
CA TYR A 159 -27.78 -26.91 -2.27
C TYR A 159 -29.03 -26.32 -1.63
N LYS A 160 -30.16 -27.00 -1.80
CA LYS A 160 -31.36 -26.70 -1.01
C LYS A 160 -31.15 -27.24 0.40
N ALA A 161 -31.19 -26.37 1.39
CA ALA A 161 -31.21 -26.80 2.78
C ALA A 161 -32.60 -27.38 3.08
N LEU A 162 -32.73 -28.71 2.97
CA LEU A 162 -33.97 -29.41 3.31
C LEU A 162 -34.26 -29.27 4.80
N ASN A 163 -35.51 -28.91 5.12
CA ASN A 163 -36.00 -28.73 6.49
C ASN A 163 -35.20 -27.69 7.31
N ALA A 164 -34.63 -26.70 6.63
CA ALA A 164 -33.90 -25.60 7.25
C ALA A 164 -34.38 -24.24 6.73
N ILE A 165 -34.04 -23.20 7.48
CA ILE A 165 -34.15 -21.79 7.12
C ILE A 165 -32.70 -21.31 6.95
N ALA A 166 -32.34 -20.91 5.72
CA ALA A 166 -31.03 -20.34 5.46
C ALA A 166 -30.96 -18.92 6.03
N HIS A 167 -29.83 -18.58 6.65
CA HIS A 167 -29.50 -17.24 7.11
C HIS A 167 -28.34 -16.71 6.27
N PHE A 168 -28.55 -15.54 5.67
CA PHE A 168 -27.52 -14.83 4.91
C PHE A 168 -26.95 -13.74 5.82
N ASN A 169 -25.97 -14.07 6.65
CA ASN A 169 -25.34 -13.09 7.53
C ASN A 169 -24.24 -12.30 6.81
N THR A 170 -23.57 -12.91 5.82
CA THR A 170 -22.60 -12.26 4.93
C THR A 170 -22.53 -12.98 3.57
N PRO A 171 -22.10 -12.30 2.48
CA PRO A 171 -21.80 -12.96 1.21
C PRO A 171 -20.75 -14.06 1.42
N GLY A 172 -21.12 -15.31 1.12
CA GLY A 172 -20.23 -16.47 1.24
C GLY A 172 -20.34 -17.26 2.56
N ASP A 173 -21.05 -16.75 3.57
CA ASP A 173 -21.28 -17.49 4.82
C ASP A 173 -22.74 -17.94 4.92
N CYS A 174 -22.96 -19.24 4.72
CA CYS A 174 -24.28 -19.86 4.78
C CYS A 174 -24.53 -20.48 6.14
N GLY A 175 -25.06 -19.67 7.06
CA GLY A 175 -25.73 -20.17 8.25
C GLY A 175 -27.07 -20.82 7.89
N TYR A 176 -27.50 -21.83 8.63
CA TYR A 176 -28.87 -22.33 8.52
C TYR A 176 -29.36 -22.82 9.88
N THR A 177 -30.65 -22.62 10.13
CA THR A 177 -31.35 -23.10 11.33
C THR A 177 -32.34 -24.17 10.91
N CYS A 178 -32.33 -25.32 11.58
CA CYS A 178 -33.32 -26.36 11.31
C CYS A 178 -34.72 -25.88 11.69
N ARG A 179 -35.72 -26.22 10.86
CA ARG A 179 -37.13 -25.95 11.17
C ARG A 179 -37.53 -26.70 12.45
N SER A 180 -38.59 -26.22 13.11
CA SER A 180 -39.15 -26.89 14.29
C SER A 180 -39.45 -28.37 13.98
N GLY A 181 -39.11 -29.26 14.92
CA GLY A 181 -39.18 -30.71 14.75
C GLY A 181 -37.95 -31.37 14.12
N PHE A 182 -36.90 -30.60 13.77
CA PHE A 182 -35.64 -31.12 13.24
C PHE A 182 -34.43 -30.71 14.09
N SER A 183 -33.36 -31.49 14.07
CA SER A 183 -32.07 -31.21 14.74
C SER A 183 -30.89 -31.34 13.77
N LYS A 184 -29.79 -30.62 14.04
CA LYS A 184 -28.59 -30.61 13.19
C LYS A 184 -27.74 -31.85 13.48
N GLN A 185 -27.65 -32.76 12.52
CA GLN A 185 -26.77 -33.94 12.56
C GLN A 185 -25.92 -34.01 11.29
N SER A 186 -24.59 -34.11 11.42
CA SER A 186 -23.64 -34.23 10.30
C SER A 186 -23.83 -33.20 9.17
N GLY A 187 -24.22 -31.97 9.52
CA GLY A 187 -24.46 -30.91 8.55
C GLY A 187 -25.79 -31.03 7.78
N LYS A 188 -26.79 -31.74 8.33
CA LYS A 188 -28.16 -31.86 7.80
C LYS A 188 -29.19 -31.67 8.92
N CYS A 189 -30.42 -31.33 8.57
CA CYS A 189 -31.55 -31.29 9.50
C CYS A 189 -32.30 -32.62 9.46
N VAL A 190 -32.22 -33.38 10.55
CA VAL A 190 -32.85 -34.71 10.72
C VAL A 190 -34.03 -34.56 11.66
N LYS A 191 -35.15 -35.25 11.38
CA LYS A 191 -36.33 -35.20 12.24
C LYS A 191 -35.94 -35.70 13.64
N LYS A 192 -36.34 -34.97 14.68
CA LYS A 192 -36.14 -35.39 16.07
C LYS A 192 -36.87 -36.69 16.36
#